data_AF-A0A9W3BRR4-F1
#
_entry.id   AF-A0A9W3BRR4-F1
#
_cell.length_a   1.000
_cell.length_b   1.000
_cell.length_c   1.000
_cell.angle_alpha   90.00
_cell.angle_beta   90.00
_cell.angle_gamma   90.00
#
_symmetry.space_group_name_H-M   'P 1'
#
loop_
_entity.id
_entity.type
_entity.pdbx_description
1 polymer ?
#
loop_
_entity_poly.entity_id
_entity_poly.type
_entity_poly.pdbx_seq_one_letter_code
_entity_poly.pdbx_strand_id
1 'polypeptide(L)'
;MSPPVSVYSINDTLARAAALHKRFLSAALAEALEKKTPSEQRIMIGESLYPLVELLVPLFAPKITGMLLELPQAEIFRCLESPEALKEKINEAIVVLMDCYPKEMNLDEQETKKFRAAMLSSKL
;
A
#
# COMPACT_ATOMS: atom_id res chain seq x y z
N MET A 1 37.54 -3.35 -13.99
CA MET A 1 36.44 -2.78 -14.78
C MET A 1 35.20 -2.86 -13.91
N SER A 2 34.83 -1.73 -13.30
CA SER A 2 33.69 -1.64 -12.38
C SER A 2 32.38 -1.62 -13.18
N PRO A 3 31.30 -2.25 -12.71
CA PRO A 3 30.02 -2.17 -13.40
C PRO A 3 29.50 -0.72 -13.36
N PRO A 4 28.81 -0.26 -14.42
CA PRO A 4 28.22 1.07 -14.44
C PRO A 4 27.09 1.11 -13.41
N VAL A 5 27.17 2.08 -12.51
CA VAL A 5 26.13 2.41 -11.54
C VAL A 5 24.91 2.87 -12.34
N SER A 6 24.01 1.93 -12.64
CA SER A 6 22.67 2.25 -13.13
C SER A 6 21.97 3.00 -12.02
N VAL A 7 21.74 4.28 -12.27
CA VAL A 7 21.01 5.22 -11.43
C VAL A 7 19.77 4.52 -10.87
N TYR A 8 19.70 4.41 -9.55
CA TYR A 8 18.56 3.89 -8.82
C TYR A 8 17.34 4.76 -9.12
N SER A 9 16.58 4.39 -10.15
CA SER A 9 15.20 4.79 -10.23
C SER A 9 14.51 4.11 -9.05
N ILE A 10 13.97 4.89 -8.13
CA ILE A 10 13.14 4.45 -6.99
C ILE A 10 12.08 3.39 -7.37
N ASN A 11 11.68 3.34 -8.64
CA ASN A 11 10.80 2.31 -9.18
C ASN A 11 11.47 0.92 -9.29
N ASP A 12 12.78 0.85 -9.52
CA ASP A 12 13.55 -0.39 -9.70
C ASP A 12 13.81 -1.08 -8.35
N THR A 13 14.10 -0.32 -7.29
CA THR A 13 14.21 -0.86 -5.92
C THR A 13 12.89 -1.36 -5.39
N LEU A 14 11.79 -0.64 -5.62
CA LEU A 14 10.46 -1.10 -5.23
C LEU A 14 10.04 -2.33 -6.06
N ALA A 15 10.28 -2.33 -7.38
CA ALA A 15 9.98 -3.48 -8.23
C ALA A 15 10.81 -4.72 -7.84
N ARG A 16 12.09 -4.55 -7.48
CA ARG A 16 12.96 -5.65 -7.02
C ARG A 16 12.59 -6.14 -5.63
N ALA A 17 12.29 -5.23 -4.71
CA ALA A 17 11.79 -5.58 -3.38
C ALA A 17 10.44 -6.29 -3.49
N ALA A 18 9.51 -5.76 -4.30
CA ALA A 18 8.22 -6.38 -4.59
C ALA A 18 8.37 -7.72 -5.30
N ALA A 19 9.35 -7.91 -6.20
CA ALA A 19 9.58 -9.18 -6.89
C ALA A 19 10.17 -10.27 -5.97
N LEU A 20 11.08 -9.90 -5.07
CA LEU A 20 11.60 -10.81 -4.03
C LEU A 20 10.51 -11.14 -2.99
N HIS A 21 9.75 -10.12 -2.57
CA HIS A 21 8.59 -10.27 -1.70
C HIS A 21 7.53 -11.16 -2.35
N LYS A 22 7.24 -10.99 -3.64
CA LYS A 22 6.29 -11.77 -4.46
C LYS A 22 6.60 -13.26 -4.43
N ARG A 23 7.86 -13.66 -4.60
CA ARG A 23 8.21 -15.09 -4.72
C ARG A 23 8.25 -15.79 -3.36
N PHE A 24 8.68 -15.09 -2.32
CA PHE A 24 8.90 -15.72 -1.01
C PHE A 24 7.70 -15.58 -0.07
N LEU A 25 7.09 -14.40 0.01
CA LEU A 25 5.96 -14.18 0.89
C LEU A 25 4.64 -14.70 0.33
N SER A 26 4.30 -14.57 -0.96
CA SER A 26 2.98 -15.03 -1.43
C SER A 26 2.73 -16.53 -1.18
N ALA A 27 3.73 -17.38 -1.46
CA ALA A 27 3.64 -18.82 -1.28
C ALA A 27 3.69 -19.22 0.20
N ALA A 28 4.61 -18.65 0.98
CA ALA A 28 4.71 -18.92 2.41
C ALA A 28 3.49 -18.40 3.18
N LEU A 29 2.95 -17.25 2.78
CA LEU A 29 1.73 -16.68 3.32
C LEU A 29 0.56 -17.57 2.94
N ALA A 30 0.34 -17.94 1.68
CA ALA A 30 -0.75 -18.84 1.29
C ALA A 30 -0.79 -20.14 2.12
N GLU A 31 0.36 -20.79 2.32
CA GLU A 31 0.47 -22.00 3.15
C GLU A 31 0.22 -21.72 4.65
N ALA A 32 0.72 -20.61 5.17
CA ALA A 32 0.47 -20.19 6.55
C ALA A 32 -1.00 -19.81 6.79
N LEU A 33 -1.66 -19.26 5.76
CA LEU A 33 -3.04 -18.83 5.78
C LEU A 33 -4.00 -20.04 5.75
N GLU A 34 -3.68 -21.13 5.04
CA GLU A 34 -4.54 -22.34 4.99
C GLU A 34 -4.89 -22.94 6.36
N LYS A 35 -4.00 -22.77 7.35
CA LYS A 35 -4.19 -23.32 8.71
C LYS A 35 -4.78 -22.32 9.70
N LYS A 36 -5.05 -21.08 9.27
CA LYS A 36 -5.40 -19.95 10.15
C LYS A 36 -6.85 -19.51 9.98
N THR A 37 -7.35 -18.84 11.00
CA THR A 37 -8.68 -18.23 10.95
C THR A 37 -8.72 -17.05 9.98
N PRO A 38 -9.86 -16.72 9.35
CA PRO A 38 -9.98 -15.58 8.43
C PRO A 38 -9.54 -14.23 9.02
N SER A 39 -9.63 -14.08 10.34
CA SER A 39 -9.17 -12.89 11.05
C SER A 39 -7.65 -12.83 11.13
N GLU A 40 -6.99 -13.92 11.53
CA GLU A 40 -5.52 -14.00 11.54
C GLU A 40 -4.95 -13.86 10.13
N GLN A 41 -5.65 -14.41 9.14
CA GLN A 41 -5.25 -14.31 7.75
C GLN A 41 -5.10 -12.84 7.32
N ARG A 42 -6.10 -12.01 7.64
CA ARG A 42 -6.06 -10.57 7.37
C ARG A 42 -4.94 -9.85 8.12
N ILE A 43 -4.66 -10.24 9.37
CA ILE A 43 -3.56 -9.64 10.14
C ILE A 43 -2.23 -9.89 9.44
N MET A 44 -1.93 -11.14 9.08
CA MET A 44 -0.65 -11.48 8.42
C MET A 44 -0.50 -10.81 7.05
N ILE A 45 -1.60 -10.70 6.31
CA ILE A 45 -1.60 -9.97 5.04
C ILE A 45 -1.34 -8.47 5.27
N GLY A 46 -1.96 -7.88 6.30
CA GLY A 46 -1.76 -6.49 6.68
C GLY A 46 -0.31 -6.18 7.04
N GLU A 47 0.34 -7.04 7.82
CA GLU A 47 1.76 -6.92 8.17
C GLU A 47 2.67 -6.98 6.94
N SER A 48 2.27 -7.73 5.91
CA SER A 48 3.01 -7.83 4.64
C SER A 48 2.77 -6.62 3.73
N LEU A 49 1.54 -6.10 3.72
CA LEU A 49 1.13 -4.94 2.91
C LEU A 49 1.67 -3.61 3.45
N TYR A 50 1.65 -3.44 4.77
CA TYR A 50 2.04 -2.21 5.44
C TYR A 50 3.37 -1.62 4.94
N PRO A 51 4.49 -2.35 4.91
CA PRO A 51 5.77 -1.80 4.44
C PRO A 51 5.74 -1.40 2.96
N LEU A 52 4.94 -2.08 2.12
CA LEU A 52 4.79 -1.72 0.71
C LEU A 52 4.00 -0.42 0.54
N VAL A 53 2.94 -0.26 1.33
CA VAL A 53 2.13 0.97 1.36
C VAL A 53 2.95 2.12 1.94
N GLU A 54 3.72 1.88 3.01
CA GLU A 54 4.56 2.89 3.67
C GLU A 54 5.65 3.45 2.76
N LEU A 55 6.26 2.61 1.90
CA LEU A 55 7.21 3.07 0.89
C LEU A 55 6.59 4.06 -0.12
N LEU A 56 5.28 3.98 -0.34
CA LEU A 56 4.56 4.82 -1.31
C LEU A 56 3.90 6.03 -0.64
N VAL A 57 3.27 5.84 0.52
CA VAL A 57 2.50 6.85 1.25
C VAL A 57 2.75 6.69 2.75
N PRO A 58 3.92 7.10 3.27
CA PRO A 58 4.27 6.89 4.67
C PRO A 58 3.31 7.61 5.63
N LEU A 59 2.78 8.78 5.23
CA LEU A 59 1.93 9.60 6.09
C LEU A 59 0.57 8.96 6.42
N PHE A 60 0.02 8.15 5.50
CA PHE A 60 -1.30 7.52 5.64
C PHE A 60 -1.23 6.00 5.50
N ALA A 61 -0.04 5.40 5.58
CA ALA A 61 0.19 3.98 5.47
C ALA A 61 -0.77 3.13 6.34
N PRO A 62 -0.95 3.40 7.65
CA PRO A 62 -1.86 2.59 8.46
C PRO A 62 -3.33 2.72 8.05
N LYS A 63 -3.79 3.92 7.65
CA LYS A 63 -5.18 4.17 7.27
C LYS A 63 -5.49 3.57 5.89
N ILE A 64 -4.58 3.72 4.92
CA ILE A 64 -4.68 3.10 3.59
C ILE A 64 -4.59 1.58 3.70
N THR A 65 -3.65 1.05 4.50
CA THR A 65 -3.54 -0.40 4.74
C THR A 65 -4.81 -0.95 5.37
N GLY A 66 -5.41 -0.23 6.33
CA GLY A 66 -6.72 -0.59 6.89
C GLY A 66 -7.82 -0.66 5.83
N MET A 67 -7.94 0.36 4.97
CA MET A 67 -8.92 0.37 3.87
C MET A 67 -8.68 -0.75 2.85
N LEU A 68 -7.42 -1.09 2.57
CA LEU A 68 -7.07 -2.21 1.69
C LEU A 68 -7.42 -3.56 2.32
N LEU A 69 -7.35 -3.69 3.65
CA LEU A 69 -7.72 -4.92 4.37
C LEU A 69 -9.23 -5.16 4.43
N GLU A 70 -10.05 -4.15 4.12
CA GLU A 70 -11.50 -4.30 3.94
C GLU A 70 -11.87 -4.92 2.58
N LEU A 71 -10.92 -5.01 1.64
CA LEU A 71 -11.12 -5.66 0.35
C LEU A 71 -11.24 -7.19 0.50
N PRO A 72 -11.94 -7.87 -0.44
CA PRO A 72 -11.96 -9.32 -0.45
C PRO A 72 -10.54 -9.88 -0.62
N GLN A 73 -10.26 -10.98 0.08
CA GLN A 73 -8.94 -11.61 0.13
C GLN A 73 -8.32 -11.84 -1.27
N ALA A 74 -9.14 -12.20 -2.27
CA ALA A 74 -8.69 -12.35 -3.66
C ALA A 74 -8.13 -11.06 -4.28
N GLU A 75 -8.75 -9.89 -4.02
CA GLU A 75 -8.19 -8.61 -4.48
C GLU A 75 -6.90 -8.27 -3.75
N ILE A 76 -6.84 -8.55 -2.45
CA ILE A 76 -5.64 -8.29 -1.65
C ILE A 76 -4.46 -9.12 -2.15
N PHE A 77 -4.68 -10.41 -2.43
CA PHE A 77 -3.67 -11.25 -3.06
C PHE A 77 -3.25 -10.73 -4.43
N ARG A 78 -4.20 -10.30 -5.28
CA ARG A 78 -3.86 -9.69 -6.57
C ARG A 78 -2.95 -8.46 -6.41
N CYS A 79 -3.18 -7.65 -5.39
CA CYS A 79 -2.32 -6.51 -5.06
C CYS A 79 -0.92 -6.96 -4.60
N LEU A 80 -0.82 -8.03 -3.83
CA LEU A 80 0.48 -8.62 -3.45
C LEU A 80 1.20 -9.29 -4.63
N GLU A 81 0.46 -9.81 -5.61
CA GLU A 81 1.01 -10.46 -6.81
C GLU A 81 1.48 -9.46 -7.88
N SER A 82 0.89 -8.25 -7.92
CA SER A 82 1.21 -7.17 -8.84
C SER A 82 1.42 -5.84 -8.12
N PRO A 83 2.66 -5.31 -8.10
CA PRO A 83 2.94 -3.99 -7.53
C PRO A 83 2.19 -2.87 -8.26
N GLU A 84 1.87 -3.04 -9.54
CA GLU A 84 1.03 -2.13 -10.31
C GLU A 84 -0.40 -2.10 -9.75
N ALA A 85 -1.00 -3.28 -9.52
CA ALA A 85 -2.33 -3.39 -8.93
C ALA A 85 -2.39 -2.80 -7.51
N LEU A 86 -1.35 -3.03 -6.71
CA LEU A 86 -1.23 -2.41 -5.38
C LEU A 86 -1.17 -0.89 -5.49
N LYS A 87 -0.38 -0.36 -6.42
CA LYS A 87 -0.25 1.09 -6.63
C LYS A 87 -1.55 1.72 -7.10
N GLU A 88 -2.29 1.06 -7.99
CA GLU A 88 -3.63 1.50 -8.41
C GLU A 88 -4.58 1.57 -7.21
N LYS A 89 -4.65 0.49 -6.41
CA LYS A 89 -5.51 0.45 -5.23
C LYS A 89 -5.12 1.45 -4.15
N ILE A 90 -3.83 1.68 -3.94
CA ILE A 90 -3.35 2.74 -3.05
C ILE A 90 -3.80 4.10 -3.58
N ASN A 91 -3.70 4.38 -4.88
CA ASN A 91 -4.19 5.64 -5.43
C ASN A 91 -5.70 5.80 -5.26
N GLU A 92 -6.49 4.75 -5.48
CA GLU A 92 -7.94 4.77 -5.19
C GLU A 92 -8.20 5.07 -3.71
N ALA A 93 -7.51 4.39 -2.80
CA ALA A 93 -7.64 4.60 -1.37
C ALA A 93 -7.24 6.03 -0.94
N ILE A 94 -6.19 6.60 -1.54
CA ILE A 94 -5.80 8.01 -1.35
C ILE A 94 -6.95 8.94 -1.74
N VAL A 95 -7.55 8.72 -2.92
CA VAL A 95 -8.65 9.57 -3.41
C VAL A 95 -9.84 9.47 -2.47
N VAL A 96 -10.25 8.26 -2.08
CA VAL A 96 -11.34 8.05 -1.12
C VAL A 96 -11.01 8.70 0.22
N LEU A 97 -9.77 8.58 0.70
CA LEU A 97 -9.32 9.21 1.93
C LEU A 97 -9.40 10.74 1.83
N MET A 98 -9.05 11.35 0.70
CA MET A 98 -9.21 12.79 0.47
C MET A 98 -10.67 13.28 0.47
N ASP A 99 -11.64 12.39 0.23
CA ASP A 99 -13.08 12.68 0.29
C ASP A 99 -13.73 12.31 1.62
N CYS A 100 -13.24 11.28 2.32
CA CYS A 100 -13.80 10.78 3.58
C CYS A 100 -13.16 11.42 4.82
N TYR A 101 -11.83 11.64 4.84
CA TYR A 101 -11.10 12.17 6.00
C TYR A 101 -11.61 13.54 6.49
N PRO A 102 -11.95 14.50 5.60
CA PRO A 102 -12.49 15.78 6.04
C PRO A 102 -13.87 15.67 6.68
N LYS A 103 -14.67 14.70 6.21
CA LYS A 103 -16.00 14.42 6.76
C LYS A 103 -15.92 13.71 8.11
N GLU A 104 -14.95 12.80 8.29
CA GLU A 104 -14.72 12.11 9.57
C GLU A 104 -14.25 13.07 10.67
N MET A 105 -13.45 14.09 10.32
CA MET A 105 -12.86 15.00 11.28
C MET A 105 -13.61 16.34 11.43
N ASN A 106 -14.77 16.51 10.77
CA ASN A 106 -15.51 17.77 10.69
C ASN A 106 -14.61 18.98 10.35
N LEU A 107 -13.66 18.75 9.44
CA LEU A 107 -12.70 19.79 9.03
C LEU A 107 -13.42 20.88 8.25
N ASP A 108 -13.06 22.13 8.53
CA ASP A 108 -13.52 23.25 7.73
C ASP A 108 -13.02 23.12 6.28
N GLU A 109 -13.69 23.80 5.36
CA GLU A 109 -13.34 23.77 3.92
C GLU A 109 -11.87 24.19 3.69
N GLN A 110 -11.34 25.07 4.55
CA GLN A 110 -9.97 25.56 4.50
C GLN A 110 -8.96 24.48 4.92
N GLU A 111 -9.27 23.70 5.96
CA GLU A 111 -8.44 22.58 6.43
C GLU A 111 -8.48 21.42 5.44
N THR A 112 -9.65 21.17 4.84
CA THR A 112 -9.82 20.21 3.74
C THR A 112 -8.94 20.58 2.54
N LYS A 113 -8.96 21.86 2.13
CA LYS A 113 -8.11 22.36 1.04
C LYS A 113 -6.63 22.23 1.40
N LYS A 114 -6.25 22.53 2.64
CA LYS A 114 -4.86 22.40 3.12
C LYS A 114 -4.40 20.94 3.15
N PHE A 115 -5.25 20.01 3.59
CA PHE A 115 -5.00 18.58 3.58
C PHE A 115 -4.82 18.05 2.16
N ARG A 116 -5.71 18.42 1.23
CA ARG A 116 -5.61 18.04 -0.18
C ARG A 116 -4.37 18.63 -0.84
N ALA A 117 -4.06 19.88 -0.56
CA ALA A 117 -2.85 20.55 -1.05
C ALA A 117 -1.59 19.87 -0.51
N ALA A 118 -1.54 19.51 0.78
CA ALA A 118 -0.41 18.78 1.36
C ALA A 118 -0.21 17.39 0.72
N MET A 119 -1.30 16.67 0.46
CA MET A 119 -1.28 15.37 -0.22
C MET A 119 -0.82 15.47 -1.68
N LEU A 120 -1.28 16.48 -2.42
CA LEU A 120 -0.86 16.70 -3.81
C LEU A 120 0.57 17.24 -3.91
N SER A 121 0.96 18.11 -2.98
CA SER A 121 2.28 18.73 -2.96
C SER A 121 3.39 17.78 -2.52
N SER A 122 3.05 16.65 -1.90
CA SER A 122 4.00 15.57 -1.56
C SER A 122 4.28 14.62 -2.74
N LYS A 123 3.60 14.78 -3.88
CA LYS A 123 3.89 14.08 -5.14
C LYS A 123 4.60 15.04 -6.11
N LEU A 124 5.88 15.34 -5.88
CA LEU A 124 6.86 15.73 -6.90
C LEU A 124 8.27 15.74 -6.30
#